data_AF-A0A3C0B1K1-F1
#
_entry.id   AF-A0A3C0B1K1-F1
#
_cell.length_a   1.000
_cell.length_b   1.000
_cell.length_c   1.000
_cell.angle_alpha   90.00
_cell.angle_beta   90.00
_cell.angle_gamma   90.00
#
_symmetry.space_group_name_H-M   'P 1'
#
loop_
_entity.id
_entity.type
_entity.pdbx_description
1 polymer ?
#
loop_
_entity_poly.entity_id
_entity_poly.type
_entity_poly.pdbx_seq_one_letter_code
_entity_poly.pdbx_strand_id
1 'polypeptide(L)' 'MEKELKIRTVTFYKEYFAEFFIKQREKVQDKITWTLDLIEQLEKVPETYLKYIENTEGLYEMSKT' A
#
# COMPACT_ATOMS: atom_id res chain seq x y z
N MET A 1 -3.80 -0.74 24.27
CA MET A 1 -3.07 -0.70 22.99
C MET A 1 -3.38 0.63 22.36
N GLU A 2 -2.39 1.50 22.22
CA GLU A 2 -2.56 2.78 21.54
C GLU A 2 -3.02 2.51 20.11
N LYS A 3 -4.13 3.11 19.73
CA LYS A 3 -4.66 3.02 18.38
C LYS A 3 -3.78 3.95 17.55
N GLU A 4 -2.85 3.40 16.78
CA GLU A 4 -1.98 4.21 15.92
C GLU A 4 -2.84 5.14 15.07
N LEU A 5 -2.49 6.44 15.09
CA LEU A 5 -3.24 7.48 14.41
C LEU A 5 -3.11 7.30 12.91
N LYS A 6 -4.10 6.65 12.30
CA LYS A 6 -4.25 6.58 10.85
C LYS A 6 -4.64 7.97 10.34
N ILE A 7 -3.81 8.54 9.48
CA ILE A 7 -4.04 9.83 8.84
C ILE A 7 -4.66 9.68 7.44
N ARG A 8 -4.72 8.45 6.91
CA ARG A 8 -5.37 8.09 5.64
C ARG A 8 -6.15 6.79 5.78
N THR A 9 -7.06 6.55 4.84
CA THR A 9 -7.86 5.31 4.77
C THR A 9 -7.55 4.59 3.47
N VAL A 10 -7.14 3.33 3.56
CA VAL A 10 -6.98 2.46 2.38
C VAL A 10 -8.32 1.83 2.02
N THR A 11 -8.68 1.88 0.75
CA THR A 11 -9.85 1.18 0.19
C THR A 11 -9.43 0.40 -1.05
N PHE A 12 -10.07 -0.75 -1.27
CA PHE A 12 -9.82 -1.58 -2.44
C PHE A 12 -10.88 -1.33 -3.51
N TYR A 13 -10.43 -1.17 -4.75
CA TYR A 13 -11.32 -1.00 -5.89
C TYR A 13 -11.69 -2.37 -6.48
N LYS A 14 -12.96 -2.76 -6.36
CA LYS A 14 -13.49 -4.05 -6.81
C LYS A 14 -12.67 -5.22 -6.21
N GLU A 15 -12.67 -6.37 -6.88
CA GLU A 15 -12.02 -7.60 -6.41
C GLU A 15 -10.57 -7.77 -6.91
N TYR A 16 -10.06 -6.87 -7.76
CA TYR A 16 -8.75 -7.06 -8.40
C TYR A 16 -7.61 -7.23 -7.40
N PHE A 17 -7.60 -6.42 -6.33
CA PHE A 17 -6.59 -6.52 -5.29
C PHE A 17 -6.73 -7.82 -4.50
N ALA A 18 -7.97 -8.18 -4.10
CA ALA A 18 -8.22 -9.40 -3.34
C ALA A 18 -7.78 -10.64 -4.14
N GLU A 19 -8.20 -10.76 -5.40
CA GLU A 19 -7.82 -11.88 -6.28
C GLU A 19 -6.31 -11.96 -6.52
N PHE A 20 -5.61 -10.83 -6.59
CA PHE A 20 -4.16 -10.77 -6.67
C PHE A 20 -3.50 -11.19 -5.34
N PHE A 21 -4.00 -10.68 -4.22
CA PHE A 21 -3.43 -10.84 -2.89
C PHE A 21 -3.47 -12.29 -2.41
N ILE A 22 -4.60 -12.99 -2.57
CA ILE A 22 -4.73 -14.38 -2.13
C ILE A 22 -3.77 -15.34 -2.85
N LYS A 23 -3.33 -14.97 -4.06
CA LYS A 23 -2.41 -15.78 -4.88
C LYS A 23 -0.95 -15.60 -4.47
N GLN A 24 -0.65 -14.63 -3.59
CA GLN A 24 0.71 -14.36 -3.13
C GLN A 24 1.12 -15.34 -2.02
N ARG A 25 2.43 -15.58 -1.90
CA ARG A 25 3.01 -16.31 -0.75
C ARG A 25 2.86 -15.47 0.51
N GLU A 26 2.76 -16.11 1.67
CA GLU A 26 2.62 -15.46 3.00
C GLU A 26 3.60 -14.29 3.19
N LYS A 27 4.89 -14.52 2.95
CA LYS A 27 5.92 -13.46 3.04
C LYS A 27 5.67 -12.23 2.15
N VAL A 28 5.00 -12.42 1.01
CA VAL A 28 4.63 -11.32 0.10
C VAL A 28 3.36 -10.63 0.60
N GLN A 29 2.40 -11.39 1.11
CA GLN A 29 1.21 -10.83 1.76
C GLN A 29 1.58 -9.96 2.97
N ASP A 30 2.52 -10.41 3.81
CA ASP A 30 3.03 -9.66 4.95
C ASP A 30 3.66 -8.33 4.52
N LYS A 31 4.48 -8.35 3.47
CA LYS A 31 5.10 -7.14 2.91
C LYS A 31 4.08 -6.15 2.38
N ILE A 32 3.06 -6.63 1.66
CA ILE A 32 1.99 -5.78 1.14
C ILE A 32 1.22 -5.16 2.31
N THR A 33 0.81 -5.96 3.29
CA THR A 33 0.06 -5.50 4.48
C THR A 33 0.86 -4.45 5.25
N TRP A 34 2.14 -4.73 5.52
CA TRP A 34 3.03 -3.77 6.19
C TRP A 34 3.19 -2.46 5.41
N THR A 35 3.25 -2.52 4.08
CA THR A 35 3.34 -1.32 3.23
C THR A 35 2.05 -0.51 3.29
N LEU A 36 0.88 -1.17 3.31
CA LEU A 36 -0.42 -0.51 3.46
C LEU A 36 -0.56 0.17 4.84
N ASP A 37 -0.10 -0.49 5.91
CA ASP A 37 -0.11 0.11 7.26
C ASP A 37 0.80 1.35 7.31
N LEU A 38 1.99 1.28 6.69
CA LEU A 38 2.93 2.41 6.64
C LEU A 38 2.33 3.65 5.96
N ILE A 39 1.64 3.48 4.83
CA ILE A 39 1.07 4.60 4.07
C ILE A 39 -0.14 5.24 4.78
N GLU A 40 -0.83 4.49 5.64
CA GLU A 40 -1.92 5.01 6.48
C GLU A 40 -1.40 5.92 7.60
N GLN A 41 -0.12 5.80 7.97
CA GLN A 41 0.48 6.50 9.11
C GLN A 41 1.40 7.67 8.70
N LEU A 42 2.10 7.55 7.57
CA LEU A 42 3.11 8.53 7.15
C LEU A 42 2.51 9.67 6.33
N GLU A 43 2.57 10.92 6.81
CA GLU A 43 2.09 12.08 6.05
C GLU A 43 2.84 12.25 4.72
N LYS A 44 4.15 11.99 4.72
CA LYS A 44 4.99 11.99 3.51
C LYS A 44 5.60 10.60 3.34
N VAL A 45 5.18 9.90 2.29
CA VAL A 45 5.67 8.54 1.99
C VAL A 45 6.92 8.65 1.10
N PRO A 46 8.04 7.99 1.46
CA PRO A 46 9.22 7.96 0.60
C PRO A 46 8.95 7.28 -0.74
N GLU A 47 9.57 7.77 -1.82
CA GLU A 47 9.45 7.19 -3.17
C GLU A 47 9.90 5.73 -3.26
N THR A 48 10.72 5.28 -2.32
CA THR A 48 11.13 3.87 -2.22
C THR A 48 9.95 2.94 -1.94
N TYR A 49 8.83 3.43 -1.39
CA TYR A 49 7.62 2.65 -1.10
C TYR A 49 6.46 2.98 -2.04
N LEU A 50 6.27 4.25 -2.39
CA LEU A 50 5.26 4.72 -3.34
C LEU A 50 5.92 5.57 -4.42
N LYS A 51 6.20 4.94 -5.56
CA LYS A 51 6.82 5.61 -6.70
C LYS A 51 5.74 6.19 -7.60
N TYR A 52 5.90 7.43 -8.02
CA TYR A 52 4.97 8.08 -8.94
C TYR A 52 5.02 7.43 -10.33
N ILE A 53 3.85 7.23 -10.95
CA ILE A 53 3.75 6.75 -12.33
C ILE A 53 3.74 7.97 -13.26
N GLU A 54 4.79 8.11 -14.07
CA GLU A 54 4.92 9.21 -15.01
C GLU A 54 3.73 9.27 -16.00
N ASN A 55 3.36 10.48 -16.42
CA ASN A 55 2.24 10.73 -17.34
C ASN A 55 0.86 10.29 -16.82
N THR A 56 0.69 10.23 -15.50
CA THR A 56 -0.61 9.97 -14.86
C THR A 56 -0.92 11.04 -13.83
N GLU A 57 -2.20 11.26 -13.51
CA GLU A 57 -2.56 12.18 -12.42
C GLU A 57 -2.80 11.39 -11.14
N GLY A 58 -1.88 11.53 -10.18
CA GLY A 58 -2.04 10.98 -8.83
C GLY A 58 -1.96 9.46 -8.71
N LEU A 59 -1.42 8.75 -9.70
CA LEU A 59 -1.17 7.31 -9.60
C LEU A 59 0.26 7.02 -9.12
N TYR A 60 0.36 6.05 -8.23
CA TYR A 60 1.60 5.60 -7.64
C TYR A 60 1.65 4.07 -7.69
N GLU A 61 2.85 3.52 -7.83
CA GLU A 61 3.12 2.08 -7.75
C GLU A 61 3.85 1.73 -6.44
N MET A 62 3.50 0.59 -5.84
CA MET A 62 4.26 0.04 -4.72
C MET A 62 5.52 -0.64 -5.26
N SER A 63 6.69 0.00 -5.14
CA SER A 63 7.93 -0.51 -5.74
C SER A 63 8.80 -1.39 -4.83
N LYS A 64 8.59 -1.40 -3.51
CA LYS A 64 9.39 -2.24 -2.60
C LYS A 64 8.80 -3.64 -2.45
N THR A 65 9.02 -4.48 -3.46
CA THR A 65 8.77 -5.94 -3.38
C THR A 65 10.07 -6.70 -3.18
#